data_AF-A0A162RNP6-F1
#
_entry.id   AF-A0A162RNP6-F1
#
_cell.length_a   1.000
_cell.length_b   1.000
_cell.length_c   1.000
_cell.angle_alpha   90.00
_cell.angle_beta   90.00
_cell.angle_gamma   90.00
#
_symmetry.space_group_name_H-M   'P 1'
#
loop_
_entity.id
_entity.type
_entity.pdbx_description
1 polymer ?
#
loop_
_entity_poly.entity_id
_entity_poly.type
_entity_poly.pdbx_seq_one_letter_code
_entity_poly.pdbx_strand_id
1 'polypeptide(L)'
;MPQTPPNYIDGIVAVENDGVLSLLIQNIMSVGQDVKTILRNQENFHMRLSALEGERNALAPEGGASISLPLDTVEDFKEKEEQLSNDAVARKQLVLSLSLMGGSKVYDTSALMLRSLMSKELRLQFTAQIPKEGKMVFKNTNLFQVVQDAIRQRPRFEKVSTSEILRVVVKSAKRTRHLKKLHLKNIKSRTPKSFSRGERRNLKMTALLPTVLILLMKMFQILEYLFSIL
;
A
#
# COMPACT_ATOMS: atom_id res chain seq x y z
N MET A 1 -45.97 -65.28 42.97
CA MET A 1 -45.21 -64.15 43.54
C MET A 1 -44.60 -63.38 42.38
N PRO A 2 -44.81 -62.05 42.27
CA PRO A 2 -44.15 -61.28 41.23
C PRO A 2 -42.69 -61.07 41.61
N GLN A 3 -41.76 -61.37 40.71
CA GLN A 3 -40.36 -61.01 40.86
C GLN A 3 -40.21 -59.52 40.51
N THR A 4 -39.76 -58.72 41.47
CA THR A 4 -39.33 -57.34 41.22
C THR A 4 -38.07 -57.35 40.35
N PRO A 5 -38.00 -56.55 39.27
CA PRO A 5 -36.79 -56.44 38.46
C PRO A 5 -35.65 -55.80 39.28
N PRO A 6 -34.38 -56.19 39.02
CA PRO A 6 -33.25 -55.68 39.76
C PRO A 6 -33.07 -54.17 39.52
N ASN A 7 -32.91 -53.44 40.61
CA ASN A 7 -32.72 -52.00 40.63
C ASN A 7 -31.31 -51.67 40.10
N TYR A 8 -31.20 -51.26 38.84
CA TYR A 8 -29.93 -51.02 38.13
C TYR A 8 -29.23 -49.70 38.53
N ILE A 9 -29.62 -49.07 39.64
CA ILE A 9 -29.12 -47.75 40.05
C ILE A 9 -27.90 -47.83 40.99
N ASP A 10 -27.56 -49.00 41.53
CA ASP A 10 -26.43 -49.12 42.46
C ASP A 10 -25.06 -49.30 41.77
N GLY A 11 -25.00 -49.12 40.44
CA GLY A 11 -23.81 -49.34 39.62
C GLY A 11 -23.05 -48.10 39.17
N ILE A 12 -23.48 -46.89 39.49
CA ILE A 12 -22.65 -45.70 39.25
C ILE A 12 -21.73 -45.53 40.46
N VAL A 13 -20.70 -46.36 40.43
CA VAL A 13 -19.48 -46.26 41.24
C VAL A 13 -19.13 -44.78 41.41
N ALA A 14 -19.09 -44.36 42.68
CA ALA A 14 -18.44 -43.15 43.13
C ALA A 14 -16.97 -43.21 42.66
N VAL A 15 -16.71 -42.67 41.47
CA VAL A 15 -15.35 -42.38 41.01
C VAL A 15 -14.99 -41.02 41.58
N GLU A 16 -13.92 -41.00 42.38
CA GLU A 16 -13.26 -39.83 42.96
C GLU A 16 -13.01 -38.75 41.89
N ASN A 17 -14.00 -37.92 41.61
CA ASN A 17 -13.92 -36.83 40.63
C ASN A 17 -13.73 -35.46 41.29
N ASP A 18 -13.70 -35.39 42.61
CA ASP A 18 -13.59 -34.14 43.38
C ASP A 18 -12.28 -33.39 43.10
N GLY A 19 -11.17 -34.12 42.91
CA GLY A 19 -9.88 -33.51 42.57
C GLY A 19 -9.85 -32.86 41.20
N VAL A 20 -10.47 -33.50 40.19
CA VAL A 20 -10.53 -32.97 38.82
C VAL A 20 -11.49 -31.78 38.75
N LEU A 21 -12.66 -31.88 39.41
CA LEU A 21 -13.62 -30.78 39.52
C LEU A 21 -13.02 -29.57 40.24
N SER A 22 -12.31 -29.78 41.35
CA SER A 22 -11.63 -28.72 42.10
C SER A 22 -10.58 -28.01 41.23
N LEU A 23 -9.76 -28.76 40.50
CA LEU A 23 -8.75 -28.21 39.60
C LEU A 23 -9.38 -27.42 38.44
N LEU A 24 -10.51 -27.89 37.90
CA LEU A 24 -11.25 -27.21 36.84
C LEU A 24 -11.83 -25.88 37.34
N ILE A 25 -12.41 -25.86 38.54
CA ILE A 25 -12.94 -24.66 39.18
C ILE A 25 -11.81 -23.65 39.45
N GLN A 26 -10.65 -24.11 39.94
CA GLN A 26 -9.50 -23.26 40.19
C GLN A 26 -8.96 -22.61 38.90
N ASN A 27 -8.87 -23.38 37.81
CA ASN A 27 -8.47 -22.85 36.51
C ASN A 27 -9.47 -21.84 35.95
N ILE A 28 -10.78 -22.11 36.07
CA ILE A 28 -11.84 -21.16 35.66
C ILE A 28 -11.73 -19.85 36.44
N MET A 29 -11.47 -19.92 37.76
CA MET A 29 -11.27 -18.73 38.58
C MET A 29 -10.03 -17.94 38.18
N SER A 30 -8.91 -18.63 37.91
CA SER A 30 -7.66 -18.00 37.43
C SER A 30 -7.88 -17.27 36.11
N VAL A 31 -8.48 -17.95 35.12
CA VAL A 31 -8.78 -17.36 33.81
C VAL A 31 -9.74 -16.17 33.96
N GLY A 32 -10.73 -16.27 34.86
CA GLY A 32 -11.63 -15.16 35.17
C GLY A 32 -10.91 -13.93 35.74
N GLN A 33 -9.86 -14.12 36.53
CA GLN A 33 -9.03 -13.02 37.03
C GLN A 33 -8.13 -12.43 35.92
N ASP A 34 -7.57 -13.28 35.07
CA ASP A 34 -6.76 -12.84 33.93
C ASP A 34 -7.59 -12.00 32.96
N VAL A 35 -8.80 -12.44 32.61
CA VAL A 35 -9.73 -11.69 31.74
C VAL A 35 -10.07 -10.33 32.34
N LYS A 36 -10.38 -10.26 33.64
CA LYS A 36 -10.64 -8.98 34.32
C LYS A 36 -9.43 -8.04 34.27
N THR A 37 -8.23 -8.58 34.43
CA THR A 37 -6.98 -7.81 34.37
C THR A 37 -6.72 -7.30 32.96
N ILE A 38 -6.95 -8.13 31.93
CA ILE A 38 -6.84 -7.74 30.53
C ILE A 38 -7.81 -6.60 30.19
N LEU A 39 -9.07 -6.70 30.62
CA LEU A 39 -10.08 -5.67 30.38
C LEU A 39 -9.69 -4.33 31.02
N ARG A 40 -9.25 -4.34 32.28
CA ARG A 40 -8.73 -3.13 32.95
C ARG A 40 -7.54 -2.54 32.22
N ASN A 41 -6.63 -3.38 31.74
CA ASN A 41 -5.47 -2.92 30.97
C ASN A 41 -5.89 -2.29 29.64
N GLN A 42 -6.88 -2.87 28.94
CA GLN A 42 -7.43 -2.29 27.72
C GLN A 42 -8.08 -0.92 27.96
N GLU A 43 -8.87 -0.77 29.03
CA GLU A 43 -9.44 0.53 29.43
C GLU A 43 -8.34 1.55 29.74
N ASN A 44 -7.32 1.16 30.49
CA ASN A 44 -6.17 2.01 30.79
C ASN A 44 -5.41 2.43 29.53
N PHE A 45 -5.24 1.52 28.56
CA PHE A 45 -4.64 1.86 27.27
C PHE A 45 -5.53 2.80 26.47
N HIS A 46 -6.84 2.58 26.45
CA HIS A 46 -7.78 3.48 25.79
C HIS A 46 -7.73 4.89 26.37
N MET A 47 -7.80 5.03 27.71
CA MET A 47 -7.67 6.34 28.36
C MET A 47 -6.34 7.01 28.05
N ARG A 48 -5.24 6.25 28.10
CA ARG A 48 -3.90 6.78 27.82
C ARG A 48 -3.74 7.19 26.36
N LEU A 49 -4.33 6.46 25.42
CA LEU A 49 -4.36 6.82 24.01
C LEU A 49 -5.19 8.09 23.80
N SER A 50 -6.38 8.20 24.39
CA SER A 50 -7.21 9.41 24.30
C SER A 50 -6.54 10.64 24.91
N ALA A 51 -5.82 10.49 26.03
CA ALA A 51 -5.04 11.58 26.62
C ALA A 51 -3.90 12.03 25.70
N LEU A 52 -3.17 11.08 25.10
CA LEU A 52 -2.11 11.38 24.13
C LEU A 52 -2.64 11.96 22.82
N GLU A 53 -3.83 11.57 22.38
CA GLU A 53 -4.52 12.17 21.23
C GLU A 53 -4.97 13.60 21.52
N GLY A 54 -5.44 13.89 22.75
CA GLY A 54 -5.75 15.24 23.21
C GLY A 54 -4.51 16.14 23.22
N GLU A 55 -3.40 15.66 23.78
CA GLU A 55 -2.11 16.38 23.76
C GLU A 55 -1.56 16.56 22.34
N ARG A 56 -1.70 15.55 21.48
CA ARG A 56 -1.32 15.63 20.06
C ARG A 56 -2.12 16.68 19.31
N ASN A 57 -3.42 16.83 19.59
CA ASN A 57 -4.26 17.84 18.95
C ASN A 57 -3.94 19.25 19.45
N ALA A 58 -3.57 19.42 20.72
CA ALA A 58 -3.10 20.69 21.27
C ALA A 58 -1.71 21.12 20.74
N LEU A 59 -0.90 20.15 20.32
CA LEU A 59 0.43 20.36 19.70
C LEU A 59 0.41 20.25 18.17
N ALA A 60 -0.74 19.92 17.57
CA ALA A 60 -0.88 19.87 16.13
C ALA A 60 -0.73 21.31 15.62
N PRO A 61 0.26 21.61 14.76
CA PRO A 61 0.36 22.93 14.20
C PRO A 61 -0.88 23.17 13.35
N GLU A 62 -1.76 24.02 13.88
CA GLU A 62 -2.90 24.64 13.21
C GLU A 62 -2.44 25.14 11.84
N GLY A 63 -2.91 24.51 10.76
CA GLY A 63 -2.73 25.04 9.40
C GLY A 63 -1.87 24.25 8.41
N GLY A 64 -1.37 23.06 8.75
CA GLY A 64 -0.75 22.19 7.73
C GLY A 64 -1.79 21.54 6.83
N ALA A 65 -1.82 21.88 5.54
CA ALA A 65 -2.70 21.21 4.58
C ALA A 65 -2.32 19.72 4.48
N SER A 66 -3.26 18.83 4.78
CA SER A 66 -3.03 17.37 4.74
C SER A 66 -2.68 16.94 3.31
N ILE A 67 -1.47 16.42 3.12
CA ILE A 67 -1.03 15.92 1.81
C ILE A 67 -1.78 14.61 1.53
N SER A 68 -2.57 14.60 0.45
CA SER A 68 -3.23 13.38 -0.03
C SER A 68 -2.18 12.41 -0.58
N LEU A 69 -2.15 11.20 -0.03
CA LEU A 69 -1.21 10.13 -0.35
C LEU A 69 -1.97 8.80 -0.52
N PRO A 70 -1.50 7.87 -1.36
CA PRO A 70 -0.31 7.92 -2.21
C PRO A 70 -0.49 8.79 -3.47
N LEU A 71 0.60 9.33 -4.00
CA LEU A 71 0.61 10.09 -5.25
C LEU A 71 0.58 9.16 -6.46
N ASP A 72 -0.33 9.40 -7.39
CA ASP A 72 -0.53 8.52 -8.55
C ASP A 72 0.09 9.05 -9.84
N THR A 73 0.04 10.37 -10.06
CA THR A 73 0.51 11.01 -11.28
C THR A 73 1.78 11.84 -11.09
N VAL A 74 2.43 12.23 -12.19
CA VAL A 74 3.64 13.08 -12.15
C VAL A 74 3.27 14.53 -11.86
N GLU A 75 2.06 14.94 -12.25
CA GLU A 75 1.48 16.24 -12.01
C GLU A 75 1.23 16.44 -10.51
N ASP A 76 0.58 15.47 -9.85
CA ASP A 76 0.37 15.49 -8.39
C ASP A 76 1.71 15.56 -7.66
N PHE A 77 2.72 14.83 -8.16
CA PHE A 77 4.05 14.84 -7.59
C PHE A 77 4.67 16.24 -7.62
N LYS A 78 4.56 16.97 -8.73
CA LYS A 78 5.10 18.32 -8.86
C LYS A 78 4.38 19.31 -7.95
N GLU A 79 3.06 19.24 -7.90
CA GLU A 79 2.26 20.08 -7.01
C GLU A 79 2.65 19.87 -5.54
N LYS A 80 2.85 18.61 -5.13
CA LYS A 80 3.26 18.30 -3.75
C LYS A 80 4.72 18.65 -3.47
N GLU A 81 5.61 18.56 -4.44
CA GLU A 81 6.98 19.06 -4.29
C GLU A 81 7.03 20.58 -4.07
N GLU A 82 6.20 21.33 -4.79
CA GLU A 82 6.06 22.78 -4.61
C GLU A 82 5.42 23.12 -3.26
N GLN A 83 4.34 22.42 -2.89
CA GLN A 83 3.70 22.56 -1.58
C GLN A 83 4.71 22.29 -0.44
N LEU A 84 5.51 21.23 -0.53
CA LEU A 84 6.53 20.90 0.48
C LEU A 84 7.70 21.89 0.52
N SER A 85 7.94 22.63 -0.57
CA SER A 85 8.93 23.69 -0.60
C SER A 85 8.45 24.94 0.15
N ASN A 86 7.15 25.25 0.04
CA ASN A 86 6.55 26.46 0.58
C ASN A 86 6.01 26.27 2.00
N ASP A 87 5.55 25.07 2.35
CA ASP A 87 4.93 24.75 3.63
C ASP A 87 5.85 23.86 4.51
N ALA A 88 6.62 24.53 5.38
CA ALA A 88 7.47 23.87 6.34
C ALA A 88 6.69 23.08 7.41
N VAL A 89 5.43 23.45 7.69
CA VAL A 89 4.58 22.77 8.65
C VAL A 89 4.12 21.43 8.07
N ALA A 90 3.60 21.43 6.85
CA ALA A 90 3.24 20.21 6.13
C ALA A 90 4.43 19.26 6.00
N ARG A 91 5.64 19.79 5.73
CA ARG A 91 6.86 18.98 5.68
C ARG A 91 7.15 18.30 7.02
N LYS A 92 7.09 19.04 8.14
CA LYS A 92 7.32 18.47 9.48
C LYS A 92 6.28 17.40 9.83
N GLN A 93 5.01 17.66 9.54
CA GLN A 93 3.93 16.69 9.76
C GLN A 93 4.15 15.42 8.94
N LEU A 94 4.55 15.55 7.67
CA LEU A 94 4.84 14.40 6.82
C LEU A 94 6.03 13.59 7.35
N VAL A 95 7.12 14.24 7.77
CA VAL A 95 8.27 13.58 8.41
C VAL A 95 7.84 12.77 9.64
N LEU A 96 7.04 13.36 10.52
CA LEU A 96 6.52 12.69 11.72
C LEU A 96 5.63 11.50 11.36
N SER A 97 4.73 11.66 10.38
CA SER A 97 3.85 10.57 9.95
C SER A 97 4.63 9.36 9.41
N LEU A 98 5.70 9.61 8.64
CA LEU A 98 6.55 8.56 8.09
C LEU A 98 7.47 7.95 9.15
N SER A 99 7.95 8.74 10.11
CA SER A 99 8.86 8.24 11.16
C SER A 99 8.17 7.22 12.07
N LEU A 100 6.85 7.20 12.15
CA LEU A 100 6.04 6.19 12.84
C LEU A 100 5.94 4.84 12.11
N MET A 101 6.29 4.74 10.82
CA MET A 101 6.10 3.50 10.05
C MET A 101 6.96 2.33 10.58
N GLY A 102 6.51 1.08 10.46
CA GLY A 102 7.29 -0.07 10.92
C GLY A 102 8.59 -0.35 10.15
N GLY A 103 9.36 -1.33 10.61
CA GLY A 103 10.52 -1.90 9.90
C GLY A 103 11.74 -2.11 10.80
N SER A 104 12.39 -3.27 10.66
CA SER A 104 13.58 -3.63 11.44
C SER A 104 14.88 -3.18 10.78
N LYS A 105 14.88 -2.99 9.45
CA LYS A 105 16.02 -2.59 8.65
C LYS A 105 15.70 -1.31 7.87
N VAL A 106 16.72 -0.50 7.61
CA VAL A 106 16.63 0.73 6.78
C VAL A 106 15.89 0.44 5.49
N TYR A 107 16.27 -0.63 4.79
CA TYR A 107 15.65 -1.03 3.53
C TYR A 107 14.14 -1.22 3.63
N ASP A 108 13.66 -1.92 4.66
CA ASP A 108 12.25 -2.25 4.83
C ASP A 108 11.45 -1.00 5.16
N THR A 109 12.00 -0.16 6.05
CA THR A 109 11.41 1.12 6.45
C THR A 109 11.30 2.07 5.27
N SER A 110 12.39 2.33 4.52
CA SER A 110 12.31 3.24 3.38
C SER A 110 11.42 2.67 2.26
N ALA A 111 11.34 1.33 2.12
CA ALA A 111 10.47 0.71 1.13
C ALA A 111 8.98 0.83 1.50
N LEU A 112 8.67 0.87 2.81
CA LEU A 112 7.32 1.15 3.29
C LEU A 112 6.96 2.62 3.09
N MET A 113 7.85 3.55 3.46
CA MET A 113 7.64 4.98 3.24
C MET A 113 7.46 5.31 1.75
N LEU A 114 8.27 4.73 0.87
CA LEU A 114 8.11 4.94 -0.57
C LEU A 114 6.82 4.31 -1.13
N ARG A 115 6.24 3.34 -0.40
CA ARG A 115 4.96 2.71 -0.72
C ARG A 115 3.76 3.52 -0.26
N SER A 116 3.86 4.22 0.86
CA SER A 116 2.82 5.15 1.30
C SER A 116 2.85 6.46 0.51
N LEU A 117 4.04 6.93 0.10
CA LEU A 117 4.16 8.21 -0.59
C LEU A 117 3.69 8.20 -2.05
N MET A 118 3.91 7.10 -2.76
CA MET A 118 3.71 7.07 -4.22
C MET A 118 3.11 5.74 -4.66
N SER A 119 2.39 5.79 -5.77
CA SER A 119 1.90 4.62 -6.48
C SER A 119 3.05 3.81 -7.08
N LYS A 120 2.76 2.57 -7.47
CA LYS A 120 3.75 1.69 -8.09
C LYS A 120 4.15 2.19 -9.47
N GLU A 121 3.19 2.75 -10.18
CA GLU A 121 3.29 3.29 -11.53
C GLU A 121 4.16 4.54 -11.52
N LEU A 122 3.92 5.45 -10.57
CA LEU A 122 4.71 6.67 -10.40
C LEU A 122 6.16 6.35 -10.04
N ARG A 123 6.40 5.44 -9.08
CA ARG A 123 7.77 5.01 -8.70
C ARG A 123 8.61 4.51 -9.88
N LEU A 124 7.98 3.95 -10.92
CA LEU A 124 8.71 3.47 -12.10
C LEU A 124 9.26 4.61 -12.96
N GLN A 125 8.70 5.81 -12.85
CA GLN A 125 9.13 7.02 -13.56
C GLN A 125 10.38 7.64 -12.95
N PHE A 126 10.82 7.17 -11.77
CA PHE A 126 11.99 7.70 -11.10
C PHE A 126 13.22 6.78 -11.22
N THR A 127 14.39 7.41 -11.20
CA THR A 127 15.69 6.79 -10.90
C THR A 127 16.17 7.28 -9.54
N ALA A 128 16.99 6.48 -8.86
CA ALA A 128 17.46 6.85 -7.53
C ALA A 128 18.39 8.07 -7.55
N GLN A 129 19.41 8.07 -8.41
CA GLN A 129 20.47 9.09 -8.40
C GLN A 129 20.94 9.51 -9.79
N ILE A 130 21.12 8.56 -10.70
CA ILE A 130 21.63 8.85 -12.05
C ILE A 130 20.44 9.09 -12.98
N PRO A 131 20.38 10.22 -13.69
CA PRO A 131 19.34 10.47 -14.67
C PRO A 131 19.39 9.40 -15.77
N LYS A 132 18.23 8.97 -16.22
CA LYS A 132 18.08 8.09 -17.38
C LYS A 132 17.03 8.67 -18.28
N GLU A 133 17.17 8.40 -19.57
CA GLU A 133 16.24 8.87 -20.59
C GLU A 133 14.79 8.55 -20.21
N GLY A 134 13.94 9.58 -20.23
CA GLY A 134 12.52 9.50 -19.86
C GLY A 134 12.23 9.25 -18.37
N LYS A 135 13.19 9.43 -17.45
CA LYS A 135 12.99 9.25 -16.00
C LYS A 135 13.55 10.40 -15.18
N MET A 136 12.84 10.74 -14.10
CA MET A 136 13.23 11.79 -13.16
C MET A 136 14.15 11.26 -12.05
N VAL A 137 15.01 12.10 -11.48
CA VAL A 137 15.90 11.69 -10.37
C VAL A 137 15.22 11.97 -9.03
N PHE A 138 15.10 10.95 -8.18
CA PHE A 138 14.45 11.08 -6.87
C PHE A 138 15.34 11.71 -5.80
N LYS A 139 16.66 11.49 -5.83
CA LYS A 139 17.61 11.99 -4.81
C LYS A 139 17.50 13.50 -4.53
N ASN A 140 17.09 14.29 -5.50
CA ASN A 140 17.10 15.75 -5.40
C ASN A 140 15.70 16.34 -5.11
N THR A 141 14.75 15.50 -4.68
CA THR A 141 13.36 15.89 -4.42
C THR A 141 13.15 16.19 -2.93
N ASN A 142 12.20 17.05 -2.62
CA ASN A 142 11.79 17.38 -1.25
C ASN A 142 11.21 16.13 -0.55
N LEU A 143 10.46 15.31 -1.27
CA LEU A 143 9.97 14.02 -0.79
C LEU A 143 11.10 13.07 -0.40
N PHE A 144 12.23 13.07 -1.11
CA PHE A 144 13.39 12.29 -0.70
C PHE A 144 14.06 12.83 0.56
N GLN A 145 14.12 14.16 0.73
CA GLN A 145 14.60 14.75 1.98
C GLN A 145 13.71 14.36 3.15
N VAL A 146 12.39 14.45 2.98
CA VAL A 146 11.40 13.99 3.97
C VAL A 146 11.61 12.53 4.37
N VAL A 147 11.86 11.64 3.41
CA VAL A 147 12.18 10.22 3.69
C VAL A 147 13.49 10.09 4.47
N GLN A 148 14.52 10.85 4.11
CA GLN A 148 15.79 10.85 4.85
C GLN A 148 15.60 11.30 6.30
N ASP A 149 14.90 12.40 6.50
CA ASP A 149 14.67 12.98 7.82
C ASP A 149 13.83 12.04 8.68
N ALA A 150 12.78 11.43 8.11
CA ALA A 150 11.94 10.46 8.81
C ALA A 150 12.69 9.19 9.22
N ILE A 151 13.68 8.77 8.44
CA ILE A 151 14.55 7.64 8.80
C ILE A 151 15.52 8.04 9.90
N ARG A 152 16.17 9.21 9.76
CA ARG A 152 17.17 9.69 10.73
C ARG A 152 16.57 10.11 12.06
N GLN A 153 15.29 10.46 12.12
CA GLN A 153 14.57 10.71 13.36
C GLN A 153 14.51 9.47 14.27
N ARG A 154 14.77 8.27 13.72
CA ARG A 154 14.82 7.05 14.50
C ARG A 154 16.19 6.87 15.14
N PRO A 155 16.27 6.63 16.46
CA PRO A 155 17.55 6.43 17.15
C PRO A 155 18.42 5.33 16.54
N ARG A 156 17.79 4.27 16.00
CA ARG A 156 18.50 3.14 15.37
C ARG A 156 19.15 3.49 14.03
N PHE A 157 18.67 4.53 13.34
CA PHE A 157 19.06 4.85 11.96
C PHE A 157 19.59 6.29 11.80
N GLU A 158 19.86 6.98 12.90
CA GLU A 158 20.32 8.38 12.93
C GLU A 158 21.54 8.63 12.02
N LYS A 159 22.51 7.70 12.04
CA LYS A 159 23.78 7.80 11.31
C LYS A 159 23.76 7.14 9.92
N VAL A 160 22.60 6.75 9.41
CA VAL A 160 22.50 6.05 8.13
C VAL A 160 22.88 6.98 6.97
N SER A 161 23.73 6.46 6.08
CA SER A 161 24.18 7.21 4.91
C SER A 161 23.05 7.35 3.88
N THR A 162 23.02 8.49 3.18
CA THR A 162 22.04 8.72 2.09
C THR A 162 22.16 7.66 0.99
N SER A 163 23.36 7.12 0.75
CA SER A 163 23.58 6.05 -0.23
C SER A 163 22.82 4.77 0.11
N GLU A 164 22.67 4.46 1.39
CA GLU A 164 21.99 3.26 1.87
C GLU A 164 20.47 3.37 1.69
N ILE A 165 19.92 4.55 1.97
CA ILE A 165 18.50 4.88 1.73
C ILE A 165 18.19 4.85 0.22
N LEU A 166 19.07 5.38 -0.62
CA LEU A 166 18.88 5.40 -2.09
C LEU A 166 18.86 4.00 -2.72
N ARG A 167 19.55 3.01 -2.15
CA ARG A 167 19.53 1.62 -2.66
C ARG A 167 18.11 1.04 -2.69
N VAL A 168 17.21 1.55 -1.86
CA VAL A 168 15.82 1.10 -1.78
C VAL A 168 15.02 1.47 -3.03
N VAL A 169 15.18 2.69 -3.54
CA VAL A 169 14.51 3.19 -4.76
C VAL A 169 14.91 2.34 -5.97
N VAL A 170 16.19 1.95 -6.05
CA VAL A 170 16.70 1.08 -7.13
C VAL A 170 16.09 -0.33 -7.06
N LYS A 171 16.04 -0.91 -5.86
CA LYS A 171 15.52 -2.27 -5.64
C LYS A 171 14.00 -2.36 -5.80
N SER A 172 13.25 -1.36 -5.32
CA SER A 172 11.79 -1.28 -5.49
C SER A 172 11.41 -1.18 -6.97
N ALA A 173 12.14 -0.38 -7.76
CA ALA A 173 11.98 -0.29 -9.21
C ALA A 173 12.34 -1.61 -9.92
N LYS A 174 13.42 -2.30 -9.52
CA LYS A 174 13.82 -3.61 -10.09
C LYS A 174 12.77 -4.71 -9.83
N ARG A 175 12.27 -4.82 -8.60
CA ARG A 175 11.22 -5.81 -8.23
C ARG A 175 9.95 -5.58 -9.04
N THR A 176 9.58 -4.33 -9.23
CA THR A 176 8.41 -3.92 -10.02
C THR A 176 8.52 -4.31 -11.50
N ARG A 177 9.70 -4.12 -12.12
CA ARG A 177 9.95 -4.56 -13.51
C ARG A 177 9.95 -6.08 -13.66
N HIS A 178 10.50 -6.80 -12.69
CA HIS A 178 10.49 -8.26 -12.72
C HIS A 178 9.05 -8.81 -12.67
N LEU A 179 8.22 -8.25 -11.80
CA LEU A 179 6.79 -8.60 -11.71
C LEU A 179 6.03 -8.27 -13.01
N LYS A 180 6.28 -7.11 -13.63
CA LYS A 180 5.67 -6.77 -14.94
C LYS A 180 6.11 -7.75 -16.04
N LYS A 181 7.39 -8.15 -16.07
CA LYS A 181 7.89 -9.16 -17.02
C LYS A 181 7.27 -10.54 -16.80
N LEU A 182 7.09 -10.97 -15.55
CA LEU A 182 6.43 -12.23 -15.22
C LEU A 182 4.97 -12.21 -15.65
N HIS A 183 4.25 -11.12 -15.36
CA HIS A 183 2.86 -10.95 -15.77
C HIS A 183 2.72 -10.96 -17.31
N LEU A 184 3.60 -10.24 -18.02
CA LEU A 184 3.60 -10.21 -19.48
C LEU A 184 3.95 -11.56 -20.13
N LYS A 185 4.88 -12.33 -19.52
CA LYS A 185 5.18 -13.70 -19.94
C LYS A 185 3.97 -14.62 -19.74
N ASN A 186 3.27 -14.48 -18.62
CA ASN A 186 2.10 -15.29 -18.28
C ASN A 186 0.90 -14.97 -19.21
N ILE A 187 0.70 -13.71 -19.58
CA ILE A 187 -0.27 -13.32 -20.61
C ILE A 187 0.12 -13.92 -21.97
N LYS A 188 1.38 -13.82 -22.39
CA LYS A 188 1.86 -14.39 -23.66
C LYS A 188 1.79 -15.92 -23.74
N SER A 189 1.88 -16.62 -22.61
CA SER A 189 1.68 -18.07 -22.56
C SER A 189 0.21 -18.49 -22.53
N ARG A 190 -0.71 -17.57 -22.19
CA ARG A 190 -2.16 -17.80 -22.17
C ARG A 190 -2.86 -17.36 -23.46
N THR A 191 -2.24 -16.51 -24.27
CA THR A 191 -2.70 -16.22 -25.64
C THR A 191 -2.26 -17.34 -26.58
N PRO A 192 -3.18 -18.01 -27.32
CA PRO A 192 -2.80 -19.06 -28.26
C PRO A 192 -1.82 -18.52 -29.31
N LYS A 193 -0.80 -19.35 -29.62
CA LYS A 193 0.18 -19.03 -30.65
C LYS A 193 -0.47 -19.10 -32.04
N SER A 194 -0.06 -18.14 -32.87
CA SER A 194 -0.22 -17.99 -34.33
C SER A 194 -1.61 -17.67 -34.88
N PHE A 195 -1.75 -16.42 -35.34
CA PHE A 195 -2.32 -16.16 -36.66
C PHE A 195 -1.20 -16.23 -37.69
N SER A 196 -1.42 -16.96 -38.79
CA SER A 196 -0.41 -17.26 -39.79
C SER A 196 0.02 -16.00 -40.56
N ARG A 197 1.18 -16.04 -41.22
CA ARG A 197 1.68 -14.94 -42.08
C ARG A 197 0.71 -14.58 -43.21
N GLY A 198 -0.25 -15.45 -43.56
CA GLY A 198 -1.28 -15.20 -44.58
C GLY A 198 -2.38 -14.22 -44.13
N GLU A 199 -2.81 -14.29 -42.87
CA GLU A 199 -3.92 -13.48 -42.36
C GLU A 199 -3.54 -12.03 -42.01
N ARG A 200 -2.24 -11.73 -41.90
CA ARG A 200 -1.76 -10.35 -41.69
C ARG A 200 -1.92 -9.45 -42.91
N ARG A 201 -2.14 -10.00 -44.10
CA ARG A 201 -2.41 -9.19 -45.32
C ARG A 201 -3.87 -8.74 -45.38
N ASN A 202 -4.81 -9.58 -44.94
CA ASN A 202 -6.23 -9.24 -44.92
C ASN A 202 -6.57 -8.20 -43.85
N LEU A 203 -5.93 -8.23 -42.67
CA LEU A 203 -6.13 -7.19 -41.64
C LEU A 203 -5.58 -5.80 -42.01
N LYS A 204 -4.57 -5.72 -42.89
CA LYS A 204 -4.10 -4.42 -43.39
C LYS A 204 -5.05 -3.82 -44.42
N MET A 205 -5.72 -4.63 -45.24
CA MET A 205 -6.74 -4.12 -46.15
C MET A 205 -8.04 -3.72 -45.44
N THR A 206 -8.46 -4.43 -44.40
CA THR A 206 -9.67 -4.06 -43.65
C THR A 206 -9.50 -2.82 -42.77
N ALA A 207 -8.27 -2.49 -42.33
CA ALA A 207 -7.98 -1.26 -41.59
C ALA A 207 -7.81 0.00 -42.46
N LEU A 208 -7.58 -0.16 -43.77
CA LEU A 208 -7.46 0.94 -44.73
C LEU A 208 -8.81 1.42 -45.28
N LEU A 209 -9.83 0.57 -45.28
CA LEU A 209 -11.19 0.92 -45.71
C LEU A 209 -11.83 2.07 -44.89
N PRO A 210 -11.83 2.06 -43.54
CA PRO A 210 -12.45 3.15 -42.79
C PRO A 210 -11.66 4.46 -42.92
N THR A 211 -10.34 4.42 -43.07
CA THR A 211 -9.52 5.64 -43.23
C THR A 211 -9.73 6.30 -44.58
N VAL A 212 -9.87 5.53 -45.66
CA VAL A 212 -10.19 6.06 -46.99
C VAL A 212 -11.63 6.58 -47.05
N LEU A 213 -12.59 5.91 -46.40
CA LEU A 213 -13.98 6.36 -46.30
C LEU A 213 -14.09 7.69 -45.54
N ILE A 214 -13.37 7.84 -44.41
CA ILE A 214 -13.32 9.10 -43.65
C ILE A 214 -12.72 10.24 -44.50
N LEU A 215 -11.71 9.95 -45.32
CA LEU A 215 -11.10 10.95 -46.19
C LEU A 215 -12.06 11.40 -47.31
N LEU A 216 -12.77 10.44 -47.92
CA LEU A 216 -13.79 10.72 -48.94
C LEU A 216 -14.97 11.53 -48.37
N MET A 217 -15.44 11.19 -47.17
CA MET A 217 -16.51 11.95 -46.51
C MET A 217 -16.08 13.39 -46.20
N LYS A 218 -14.83 13.60 -45.76
CA LYS A 218 -14.30 14.95 -45.55
C LYS A 218 -14.15 15.74 -46.85
N MET A 219 -13.74 15.10 -47.94
CA MET A 219 -13.69 15.77 -49.24
C MET A 219 -15.08 16.15 -49.75
N PHE A 220 -16.09 15.31 -49.54
CA PHE A 220 -17.47 15.61 -49.92
C PHE A 220 -18.05 16.79 -49.13
N GLN A 221 -17.81 16.86 -47.82
CA GLN A 221 -18.20 18.01 -46.99
C GLN A 221 -17.53 19.32 -47.43
N ILE A 222 -16.26 19.27 -47.83
CA ILE A 222 -15.54 20.47 -48.32
C ILE A 222 -16.12 20.91 -49.67
N LEU A 223 -16.50 19.97 -50.54
CA LEU A 223 -17.14 20.27 -51.83
C LEU A 223 -18.54 20.86 -51.66
N GLU A 224 -19.37 20.31 -50.76
CA GLU A 224 -20.68 20.91 -50.45
C GLU A 224 -20.54 22.31 -49.84
N TYR A 225 -19.54 22.52 -48.97
CA TYR A 225 -19.27 23.83 -48.38
C TYR A 225 -18.83 24.86 -49.44
N LEU A 226 -18.00 24.45 -50.40
CA LEU A 226 -17.60 25.32 -51.53
C LEU A 226 -18.76 25.63 -52.48
N PHE A 227 -19.68 24.68 -52.69
CA PHE A 227 -20.88 24.88 -53.51
C PHE A 227 -21.93 25.77 -52.82
N SER A 228 -21.91 25.85 -51.49
CA SER A 228 -22.83 26.69 -50.72
C SER A 228 -22.37 28.15 -50.56
N ILE A 229 -21.14 28.47 -51.00
CA ILE A 229 -20.53 29.81 -50.95
C ILE A 229 -20.51 30.50 -52.34
N LEU A 230 -20.84 29.75 -53.40
CA LEU A 230 -21.04 30.23 -54.77
C LEU A 230 -22.53 30.48 -55.04
#